data_AF-A0AAD7MNS5-F1
#
_entry.id   AF-A0AAD7MNS5-F1
#
_cell.length_a   1.000
_cell.length_b   1.000
_cell.length_c   1.000
_cell.angle_alpha   90.00
_cell.angle_beta   90.00
_cell.angle_gamma   90.00
#
_symmetry.space_group_name_H-M   'P 1'
#
loop_
_entity.id
_entity.type
_entity.pdbx_description
1 polymer ?
#
loop_
_entity_poly.entity_id
_entity_poly.type
_entity_poly.pdbx_seq_one_letter_code
_entity_poly.pdbx_strand_id
1 'polypeptide(L)'
;TIHCQTTFPHWHASGLHFPPEILIQVFLECCSGQHHPLQSSVAVAISHVSTLWRDIALSTPALWASFSLEIGQSDEIISRLLHLHLKRSAAYPLSFRVDFNQAEVSPAASTLVEALVEHSERWAIVKLPLSPTLAPLFSALSGRLSSLKSLELRLQALYDLNDGAAATFFAVAPRLRRLALGSSVPCKIPFPKNQLTELHLGAAPTLEMHQFLTLCPCPHLTRLTLTPFYPLKLPSLPQPFPPMMHLQTLVLAIRDGYSRNPVIEVLDLLAAPSLQNLEVVGIREFRLPPQAFEAFVRRSGCTLQSLTALPSLTRLVVVARGSDAMRAVGLILGSLTLQAPDDQPLLPKLVSLELQTASLHPELASMVQSRLGHDLPWCSKLKTLIVHDSPENDAARRQLRSLENGGLSISYLPRLKASKAALFI
;
A
#
# COMPACT_ATOMS: atom_id res chain seq x y z
N THR A 1 9.45 28.41 32.96
CA THR A 1 8.28 29.29 32.86
C THR A 1 8.37 30.01 31.53
N ILE A 2 7.67 29.52 30.50
CA ILE A 2 7.63 30.14 29.18
C ILE A 2 6.19 30.64 29.01
N HIS A 3 6.02 31.96 29.10
CA HIS A 3 4.77 32.64 28.82
C HIS A 3 4.55 32.69 27.30
N CYS A 4 3.67 31.84 26.78
CA CYS A 4 3.02 32.11 25.50
C CYS A 4 1.82 33.03 25.77
N GLN A 5 2.04 34.34 25.67
CA GLN A 5 0.95 35.29 25.46
C GLN A 5 0.62 35.29 23.96
N THR A 6 -0.29 34.43 23.55
CA THR A 6 -1.07 34.63 22.33
C THR A 6 -2.47 35.04 22.75
N THR A 7 -2.70 36.36 22.76
CA THR A 7 -4.02 36.96 22.85
C THR A 7 -4.81 36.60 21.59
N PHE A 8 -5.57 35.52 21.67
CA PHE A 8 -6.65 35.27 20.72
C PHE A 8 -7.76 36.31 20.99
N PRO A 9 -8.28 37.00 19.95
CA PRO A 9 -9.41 37.89 20.14
C PRO A 9 -10.58 37.13 20.73
N HIS A 10 -11.25 37.73 21.71
CA HIS A 10 -12.37 37.17 22.44
C HIS A 10 -13.52 36.77 21.49
N TRP A 11 -13.52 35.52 21.05
CA TRP A 11 -14.72 34.87 20.55
C TRP A 11 -15.58 34.53 21.78
N HIS A 12 -16.42 35.47 22.20
CA HIS A 12 -17.65 35.11 22.91
C HIS A 12 -18.56 34.39 21.91
N ALA A 13 -18.22 33.15 21.56
CA ALA A 13 -19.07 32.26 20.79
C ALA A 13 -20.05 31.60 21.78
N SER A 14 -21.26 32.15 21.84
CA SER A 14 -22.43 31.45 22.33
C SER A 14 -22.42 30.01 21.77
N GLY A 15 -22.52 29.04 22.68
CA GLY A 15 -22.11 27.65 22.46
C GLY A 15 -22.68 27.00 21.20
N LEU A 16 -21.80 26.60 20.29
CA LEU A 16 -22.04 25.42 19.47
C LEU A 16 -21.92 24.20 20.38
N HIS A 17 -23.00 23.89 21.09
CA HIS A 17 -23.17 22.61 21.74
C HIS A 17 -23.44 21.55 20.67
N PHE A 18 -22.37 20.98 20.13
CA PHE A 18 -22.51 19.78 19.32
C PHE A 18 -22.98 18.64 20.23
N PRO A 19 -23.95 17.82 19.77
CA PRO A 19 -24.30 16.59 20.46
C PRO A 19 -23.05 15.71 20.69
N PRO A 20 -22.98 14.95 21.80
CA PRO A 20 -21.85 14.06 22.09
C PRO A 20 -21.50 13.14 20.92
N GLU A 21 -22.49 12.69 20.15
CA GLU A 21 -22.32 11.81 18.99
C GLU A 21 -21.49 12.48 17.89
N ILE A 22 -21.72 13.77 17.63
CA ILE A 22 -20.96 14.53 16.63
C ILE A 22 -19.53 14.75 17.12
N LEU A 23 -19.35 15.06 18.40
CA LEU A 23 -18.01 15.19 19.00
C LEU A 23 -17.24 13.87 18.92
N ILE A 24 -17.90 12.73 19.19
CA ILE A 24 -17.30 11.40 19.04
C ILE A 24 -16.83 11.18 17.61
N GLN A 25 -17.65 11.49 16.60
CA GLN A 25 -17.26 11.35 15.19
C GLN A 25 -16.05 12.22 14.86
N VAL A 26 -16.06 13.48 15.28
CA VAL A 26 -14.91 14.39 15.09
C VAL A 26 -13.66 13.85 15.75
N PHE A 27 -13.75 13.37 17.00
CA PHE A 27 -12.60 12.81 17.72
C PHE A 27 -12.08 11.54 17.04
N LEU A 28 -12.97 10.67 16.57
CA LEU A 28 -12.60 9.47 15.84
C LEU A 28 -11.88 9.83 14.53
N GLU A 29 -12.33 10.85 13.81
CA GLU A 29 -11.66 11.33 12.61
C GLU A 29 -10.31 11.99 12.92
N CYS A 30 -10.16 12.71 14.03
CA CYS A 30 -8.84 13.20 14.46
C CYS A 30 -7.87 12.06 14.78
N CYS A 31 -8.38 10.93 15.24
CA CYS A 31 -7.61 9.72 15.50
C CYS A 31 -7.50 8.78 14.28
N SER A 32 -8.21 9.07 13.18
CA SER A 32 -8.25 8.24 11.99
C SER A 32 -7.04 8.51 11.08
N GLY A 33 -6.76 7.58 10.15
CA GLY A 33 -5.82 7.80 9.05
C GLY A 33 -4.36 7.41 9.31
N GLN A 34 -3.82 7.52 10.52
CA GLN A 34 -2.46 7.05 10.87
C GLN A 34 -2.35 6.57 12.33
N HIS A 35 -1.43 5.64 12.59
CA HIS A 35 -1.05 5.27 13.96
C HIS A 35 -0.25 6.42 14.58
N HIS A 36 -0.87 7.21 15.46
CA HIS A 36 -0.21 8.33 16.14
C HIS A 36 0.72 7.82 17.26
N PRO A 37 1.94 8.39 17.39
CA PRO A 37 2.84 8.02 18.48
C PRO A 37 2.19 8.22 19.84
N LEU A 38 2.39 7.27 20.76
CA LEU A 38 1.85 7.38 22.12
C LEU A 38 2.26 8.69 22.80
N GLN A 39 3.48 9.16 22.56
CA GLN A 39 4.03 10.42 23.09
C GLN A 39 3.24 11.66 22.65
N SER A 40 2.60 11.59 21.48
CA SER A 40 1.74 12.64 20.90
C SER A 40 0.29 12.18 20.76
N SER A 41 -0.18 11.34 21.70
CA SER A 41 -1.54 10.77 21.66
C SER A 41 -2.62 11.85 21.58
N VAL A 42 -3.34 11.83 20.45
CA VAL A 42 -4.49 12.70 20.20
C VAL A 42 -5.62 12.45 21.21
N ALA A 43 -5.83 11.18 21.61
CA ALA A 43 -6.83 10.83 22.61
C ALA A 43 -6.53 11.46 23.99
N VAL A 44 -5.24 11.49 24.38
CA VAL A 44 -4.81 12.20 25.59
C VAL A 44 -5.10 13.69 25.43
N ALA A 45 -4.67 14.32 24.34
CA ALA A 45 -4.91 15.74 24.11
C ALA A 45 -6.41 16.12 24.19
N ILE A 46 -7.28 15.36 23.50
CA ILE A 46 -8.75 15.56 23.52
C ILE A 46 -9.28 15.49 24.95
N SER A 47 -8.84 14.50 25.74
CA SER A 47 -9.29 14.30 27.13
C SER A 47 -8.86 15.41 28.10
N HIS A 48 -8.02 16.35 27.66
CA HIS A 48 -7.53 17.47 28.47
C HIS A 48 -8.11 18.84 28.05
N VAL A 49 -8.97 18.92 27.03
CA VAL A 49 -9.56 20.19 26.55
C VAL A 49 -10.62 20.75 27.51
N SER A 50 -11.60 19.94 27.90
CA SER A 50 -12.70 20.32 28.81
C SER A 50 -13.20 19.11 29.59
N THR A 51 -14.04 19.31 30.60
CA THR A 51 -14.69 18.21 31.34
C THR A 51 -15.57 17.36 30.43
N LEU A 52 -16.40 18.00 29.59
CA LEU A 52 -17.24 17.31 28.62
C LEU A 52 -16.42 16.44 27.65
N TRP A 53 -15.33 16.98 27.11
CA TRP A 53 -14.48 16.23 26.16
C TRP A 53 -13.76 15.08 26.85
N ARG A 54 -13.37 15.27 28.12
CA ARG A 54 -12.81 14.21 28.94
C ARG A 54 -13.81 13.07 29.13
N ASP A 55 -15.03 13.37 29.52
CA ASP A 55 -16.06 12.35 29.77
C ASP A 55 -16.34 11.57 28.49
N ILE A 56 -16.52 12.26 27.36
CA ILE A 56 -16.69 11.65 26.04
C ILE A 56 -15.47 10.79 25.66
N ALA A 57 -14.26 11.30 25.84
CA ALA A 57 -13.05 10.57 25.48
C ALA A 57 -12.88 9.30 26.32
N LEU A 58 -13.17 9.38 27.62
CA LEU A 58 -13.10 8.24 28.53
C LEU A 58 -14.20 7.21 28.29
N SER A 59 -15.39 7.63 27.85
CA SER A 59 -16.50 6.74 27.49
C SER A 59 -16.40 6.16 26.07
N THR A 60 -15.37 6.52 25.30
CA THR A 60 -15.19 6.11 23.90
C THR A 60 -13.90 5.27 23.74
N PRO A 61 -13.93 3.95 23.99
CA PRO A 61 -12.75 3.09 23.93
C PRO A 61 -12.00 3.10 22.60
N ALA A 62 -12.73 3.31 21.50
CA ALA A 62 -12.18 3.37 20.15
C ALA A 62 -11.07 4.43 19.98
N LEU A 63 -11.13 5.55 20.72
CA LEU A 63 -10.10 6.60 20.67
C LEU A 63 -8.75 6.13 21.19
N TRP A 64 -8.73 5.14 22.09
CA TRP A 64 -7.54 4.64 22.77
C TRP A 64 -6.95 3.40 22.10
N ALA A 65 -7.62 2.86 21.09
CA ALA A 65 -7.28 1.58 20.48
C ALA A 65 -6.37 1.68 19.25
N SER A 66 -6.07 2.91 18.79
CA SER A 66 -5.20 3.18 17.64
C SER A 66 -3.97 3.99 18.06
N PHE A 67 -2.77 3.41 17.94
CA PHE A 67 -1.53 4.07 18.39
C PHE A 67 -0.27 3.50 17.72
N SER A 68 0.86 4.21 17.77
CA SER A 68 2.18 3.70 17.43
C SER A 68 3.15 3.78 18.61
N LEU A 69 4.04 2.79 18.69
CA LEU A 69 5.14 2.72 19.64
C LEU A 69 6.44 2.97 18.89
N GLU A 70 7.08 4.10 19.19
CA GLU A 70 8.45 4.39 18.76
C GLU A 70 9.39 4.05 19.91
N ILE A 71 9.97 2.84 19.86
CA ILE A 71 10.79 2.31 20.94
C ILE A 71 12.23 2.81 20.81
N GLY A 72 12.80 3.30 21.92
CA GLY A 72 14.06 4.05 21.92
C GLY A 72 14.55 4.42 23.32
N GLN A 73 15.02 5.66 23.55
CA GLN A 73 15.65 6.06 24.82
C GLN A 73 14.67 6.45 25.94
N SER A 74 13.34 6.33 25.75
CA SER A 74 12.32 6.83 26.71
C SER A 74 11.22 5.80 27.01
N ASP A 75 11.62 4.53 27.18
CA ASP A 75 10.70 3.39 27.29
C ASP A 75 9.78 3.43 28.53
N GLU A 76 10.16 4.10 29.63
CA GLU A 76 9.33 4.17 30.84
C GLU A 76 8.04 4.98 30.64
N ILE A 77 8.15 6.16 30.00
CA ILE A 77 6.99 7.00 29.69
C ILE A 77 6.09 6.28 28.70
N ILE A 78 6.70 5.65 27.68
CA ILE A 78 5.99 4.86 26.67
C ILE A 78 5.25 3.71 27.33
N SER A 79 5.86 3.01 28.28
CA SER A 79 5.23 1.93 29.04
C SER A 79 3.99 2.42 29.77
N ARG A 80 4.07 3.54 30.50
CA ARG A 80 2.90 4.11 31.20
C ARG A 80 1.78 4.49 30.23
N LEU A 81 2.12 5.09 29.10
CA LEU A 81 1.16 5.47 28.06
C LEU A 81 0.53 4.24 27.38
N LEU A 82 1.32 3.19 27.13
CA LEU A 82 0.84 1.93 26.58
C LEU A 82 -0.21 1.31 27.50
N HIS A 83 0.11 1.13 28.79
CA HIS A 83 -0.82 0.57 29.76
C HIS A 83 -2.09 1.43 29.89
N LEU A 84 -1.97 2.75 29.82
CA LEU A 84 -3.12 3.65 29.80
C LEU A 84 -4.03 3.39 28.59
N HIS A 85 -3.47 3.26 27.38
CA HIS A 85 -4.23 3.01 26.15
C HIS A 85 -4.83 1.60 26.14
N LEU A 86 -4.09 0.58 26.57
CA LEU A 86 -4.60 -0.80 26.69
C LEU A 86 -5.78 -0.88 27.67
N LYS A 87 -5.69 -0.18 28.81
CA LYS A 87 -6.77 -0.09 29.80
C LYS A 87 -8.00 0.64 29.26
N ARG A 88 -7.82 1.82 28.65
CA ARG A 88 -8.94 2.66 28.17
C ARG A 88 -9.59 2.13 26.90
N SER A 89 -8.87 1.37 26.09
CA SER A 89 -9.43 0.68 24.92
C SER A 89 -10.31 -0.51 25.28
N ALA A 90 -10.34 -0.95 26.55
CA ALA A 90 -11.26 -1.95 27.08
C ALA A 90 -11.29 -3.26 26.27
N ALA A 91 -12.41 -3.61 25.61
CA ALA A 91 -12.51 -4.78 24.73
C ALA A 91 -12.40 -4.41 23.24
N TYR A 92 -12.18 -3.13 22.91
CA TYR A 92 -12.17 -2.65 21.54
C TYR A 92 -10.99 -3.24 20.74
N PRO A 93 -11.17 -3.56 19.44
CA PRO A 93 -10.09 -4.11 18.63
C PRO A 93 -8.90 -3.14 18.49
N LEU A 94 -7.69 -3.65 18.69
CA LEU A 94 -6.45 -2.88 18.69
C LEU A 94 -5.89 -2.72 17.27
N SER A 95 -5.46 -1.50 16.96
CA SER A 95 -4.79 -1.13 15.72
C SER A 95 -3.48 -0.44 16.08
N PHE A 96 -2.34 -1.07 15.85
CA PHE A 96 -1.08 -0.45 16.25
C PHE A 96 0.10 -0.81 15.36
N ARG A 97 1.15 -0.03 15.54
CA ARG A 97 2.45 -0.22 14.91
C ARG A 97 3.57 -0.08 15.92
N VAL A 98 4.57 -0.93 15.81
CA VAL A 98 5.81 -0.83 16.59
C VAL A 98 6.95 -0.52 15.63
N ASP A 99 7.74 0.50 15.95
CA ASP A 99 8.97 0.86 15.24
C ASP A 99 10.14 0.89 16.22
N PHE A 100 11.27 0.31 15.81
CA PHE A 100 12.52 0.40 16.56
C PHE A 100 13.42 1.48 15.96
N ASN A 101 13.85 2.41 16.82
CA ASN A 101 14.84 3.42 16.45
C ASN A 101 16.29 2.92 16.61
N GLN A 102 16.48 1.70 17.13
CA GLN A 102 17.78 1.09 17.39
C GLN A 102 17.92 -0.24 16.64
N ALA A 103 19.18 -0.61 16.35
CA ALA A 103 19.51 -1.86 15.68
C ALA A 103 19.27 -3.10 16.55
N GLU A 104 19.40 -2.94 17.87
CA GLU A 104 19.17 -4.00 18.86
C GLU A 104 17.93 -3.71 19.69
N VAL A 105 17.20 -4.77 20.05
CA VAL A 105 16.02 -4.70 20.90
C VAL A 105 16.47 -4.72 22.37
N SER A 106 16.20 -3.64 23.10
CA SER A 106 16.49 -3.54 24.54
C SER A 106 15.58 -4.47 25.37
N PRO A 107 15.94 -4.82 26.62
CA PRO A 107 15.03 -5.56 27.50
C PRO A 107 13.70 -4.83 27.75
N ALA A 108 13.74 -3.50 27.88
CA ALA A 108 12.54 -2.69 28.05
C ALA A 108 11.63 -2.72 26.81
N ALA A 109 12.22 -2.72 25.62
CA ALA A 109 11.51 -2.93 24.36
C ALA A 109 10.78 -4.27 24.31
N SER A 110 11.43 -5.36 24.76
CA SER A 110 10.80 -6.69 24.85
C SER A 110 9.60 -6.67 25.80
N THR A 111 9.70 -6.04 26.97
CA THR A 111 8.58 -5.92 27.92
C THR A 111 7.39 -5.15 27.33
N LEU A 112 7.63 -4.11 26.51
CA LEU A 112 6.56 -3.41 25.81
C LEU A 112 5.84 -4.31 24.80
N VAL A 113 6.60 -5.15 24.08
CA VAL A 113 6.04 -6.11 23.11
C VAL A 113 5.29 -7.23 23.83
N GLU A 114 5.80 -7.73 24.96
CA GLU A 114 5.12 -8.71 25.83
C GLU A 114 3.73 -8.19 26.26
N ALA A 115 3.66 -6.95 26.75
CA ALA A 115 2.39 -6.32 27.13
C ALA A 115 1.39 -6.26 25.96
N LEU A 116 1.87 -6.06 24.71
CA LEU A 116 1.00 -6.11 23.53
C LEU A 116 0.52 -7.53 23.23
N VAL A 117 1.41 -8.53 23.33
CA VAL A 117 1.13 -9.96 23.08
C VAL A 117 0.07 -10.49 24.05
N GLU A 118 0.06 -10.02 25.31
CA GLU A 118 -0.96 -10.35 26.29
C GLU A 118 -2.39 -10.01 25.82
N HIS A 119 -2.54 -8.99 24.97
CA HIS A 119 -3.81 -8.55 24.41
C HIS A 119 -4.06 -9.00 22.95
N SER A 120 -3.36 -10.05 22.50
CA SER A 120 -3.42 -10.57 21.12
C SER A 120 -4.82 -10.91 20.58
N GLU A 121 -5.75 -11.32 21.44
CA GLU A 121 -7.16 -11.62 21.07
C GLU A 121 -7.90 -10.43 20.47
N ARG A 122 -7.46 -9.22 20.81
CA ARG A 122 -8.06 -7.97 20.34
C ARG A 122 -7.34 -7.40 19.14
N TRP A 123 -6.19 -7.94 18.73
CA TRP A 123 -5.44 -7.40 17.61
C TRP A 123 -6.27 -7.44 16.33
N ALA A 124 -6.39 -6.31 15.63
CA ALA A 124 -7.13 -6.21 14.37
C ALA A 124 -6.22 -5.79 13.21
N ILE A 125 -5.42 -4.74 13.40
CA ILE A 125 -4.50 -4.22 12.38
C ILE A 125 -3.16 -3.99 13.06
N VAL A 126 -2.19 -4.84 12.78
CA VAL A 126 -0.92 -4.86 13.52
C VAL A 126 0.25 -4.76 12.57
N LYS A 127 1.20 -3.88 12.91
CA LYS A 127 2.49 -3.75 12.23
C LYS A 127 3.60 -3.97 13.23
N LEU A 128 4.36 -5.05 13.06
CA LEU A 128 5.37 -5.47 14.02
C LEU A 128 6.74 -5.68 13.36
N PRO A 129 7.81 -5.29 14.03
CA PRO A 129 9.14 -5.78 13.73
C PRO A 129 9.25 -7.25 14.15
N LEU A 130 9.89 -8.06 13.30
CA LEU A 130 10.24 -9.44 13.61
C LEU A 130 11.76 -9.56 13.62
N SER A 131 12.30 -9.85 14.81
CA SER A 131 13.72 -10.05 15.07
C SER A 131 13.93 -11.32 15.91
N PRO A 132 15.15 -11.88 15.95
CA PRO A 132 15.45 -13.05 16.78
C PRO A 132 15.11 -12.85 18.26
N THR A 133 15.29 -11.63 18.77
CA THR A 133 15.00 -11.29 20.16
C THR A 133 13.50 -11.33 20.47
N LEU A 134 12.65 -10.97 19.51
CA LEU A 134 11.19 -10.90 19.71
C LEU A 134 10.46 -12.19 19.30
N ALA A 135 11.03 -12.98 18.40
CA ALA A 135 10.39 -14.20 17.90
C ALA A 135 9.90 -15.15 19.03
N PRO A 136 10.66 -15.36 20.13
CA PRO A 136 10.18 -16.16 21.26
C PRO A 136 8.89 -15.65 21.90
N LEU A 137 8.71 -14.32 21.96
CA LEU A 137 7.52 -13.69 22.55
C LEU A 137 6.25 -14.00 21.74
N PHE A 138 6.40 -14.19 20.43
CA PHE A 138 5.27 -14.47 19.54
C PHE A 138 4.78 -15.93 19.62
N SER A 139 5.48 -16.81 20.34
CA SER A 139 4.97 -18.16 20.65
C SER A 139 3.61 -18.13 21.35
N ALA A 140 3.38 -17.12 22.20
CA ALA A 140 2.13 -16.93 22.93
C ALA A 140 0.95 -16.44 22.05
N LEU A 141 1.17 -16.13 20.76
CA LEU A 141 0.11 -15.71 19.84
C LEU A 141 -0.72 -16.88 19.29
N SER A 142 -0.18 -18.10 19.34
CA SER A 142 -0.83 -19.26 18.73
C SER A 142 -2.24 -19.46 19.29
N GLY A 143 -3.25 -19.49 18.41
CA GLY A 143 -4.66 -19.63 18.79
C GLY A 143 -5.33 -18.35 19.33
N ARG A 144 -4.60 -17.25 19.51
CA ARG A 144 -5.11 -16.00 20.12
C ARG A 144 -5.35 -14.88 19.12
N LEU A 145 -5.22 -15.11 17.82
CA LEU A 145 -5.35 -14.07 16.78
C LEU A 145 -6.76 -14.04 16.15
N SER A 146 -7.80 -14.19 16.97
CA SER A 146 -9.19 -14.34 16.52
C SER A 146 -9.77 -13.10 15.83
N SER A 147 -9.28 -11.90 16.19
CA SER A 147 -9.73 -10.61 15.64
C SER A 147 -8.83 -10.08 14.51
N LEU A 148 -7.69 -10.71 14.24
CA LEU A 148 -6.64 -10.16 13.38
C LEU A 148 -7.11 -10.14 11.92
N LYS A 149 -7.17 -8.95 11.33
CA LYS A 149 -7.56 -8.72 9.93
C LYS A 149 -6.38 -8.38 9.03
N SER A 150 -5.40 -7.66 9.56
CA SER A 150 -4.22 -7.19 8.85
C SER A 150 -2.96 -7.37 9.69
N LEU A 151 -1.95 -8.01 9.12
CA LEU A 151 -0.63 -8.18 9.72
C LEU A 151 0.45 -7.66 8.78
N GLU A 152 1.34 -6.82 9.28
CA GLU A 152 2.56 -6.40 8.61
C GLU A 152 3.76 -6.80 9.47
N LEU A 153 4.69 -7.56 8.90
CA LEU A 153 5.91 -7.99 9.55
C LEU A 153 7.10 -7.35 8.86
N ARG A 154 7.91 -6.64 9.63
CA ARG A 154 9.16 -6.01 9.18
C ARG A 154 10.33 -6.83 9.68
N LEU A 155 10.98 -7.55 8.78
CA LEU A 155 12.06 -8.45 9.15
C LEU A 155 13.37 -7.66 9.29
N GLN A 156 14.01 -7.77 10.45
CA GLN A 156 15.33 -7.18 10.68
C GLN A 156 16.42 -8.16 10.20
N ALA A 157 16.97 -7.87 9.00
CA ALA A 157 18.05 -8.62 8.32
C ALA A 157 17.77 -10.11 8.03
N LEU A 158 18.60 -10.69 7.15
CA LEU A 158 18.52 -12.03 6.51
C LEU A 158 18.54 -13.19 7.52
N TYR A 159 17.49 -13.33 8.33
CA TYR A 159 17.36 -14.42 9.27
C TYR A 159 16.55 -15.57 8.66
N ASP A 160 17.20 -16.71 8.50
CA ASP A 160 16.50 -18.00 8.49
C ASP A 160 15.94 -18.20 9.89
N LEU A 161 14.61 -18.08 10.04
CA LEU A 161 13.95 -18.57 11.25
C LEU A 161 14.32 -20.07 11.38
N ASN A 162 15.06 -20.42 12.44
CA ASN A 162 15.40 -21.80 12.75
C ASN A 162 14.10 -22.64 12.81
N ASP A 163 14.11 -23.82 12.18
CA ASP A 163 12.93 -24.65 11.86
C ASP A 163 12.01 -24.99 13.05
N GLY A 164 12.47 -24.86 14.29
CA GLY A 164 11.68 -25.21 15.47
C GLY A 164 10.85 -24.09 16.09
N ALA A 165 11.29 -22.83 16.00
CA ALA A 165 10.68 -21.76 16.81
C ALA A 165 9.46 -21.10 16.15
N ALA A 166 9.44 -20.99 14.81
CA ALA A 166 8.42 -20.23 14.07
C ALA A 166 7.11 -20.97 13.78
N ALA A 167 6.99 -22.24 14.20
CA ALA A 167 6.13 -23.20 13.54
C ALA A 167 4.62 -22.92 13.61
N THR A 168 4.12 -22.00 14.46
CA THR A 168 2.66 -21.72 14.51
C THR A 168 2.21 -20.28 14.80
N PHE A 169 3.11 -19.30 14.98
CA PHE A 169 2.77 -17.98 15.54
C PHE A 169 1.52 -17.33 14.95
N PHE A 170 1.44 -17.31 13.62
CA PHE A 170 0.37 -16.66 12.86
C PHE A 170 -0.51 -17.66 12.09
N ALA A 171 -0.35 -18.97 12.35
CA ALA A 171 -1.05 -20.03 11.63
C ALA A 171 -2.57 -19.97 11.84
N VAL A 172 -2.98 -19.69 13.09
CA VAL A 172 -4.39 -19.65 13.50
C VAL A 172 -4.85 -18.20 13.67
N ALA A 173 -5.20 -17.57 12.54
CA ALA A 173 -5.74 -16.22 12.50
C ALA A 173 -6.97 -16.15 11.56
N PRO A 174 -8.15 -16.65 11.98
CA PRO A 174 -9.28 -16.96 11.09
C PRO A 174 -9.91 -15.76 10.36
N ARG A 175 -9.55 -14.53 10.73
CA ARG A 175 -10.03 -13.29 10.10
C ARG A 175 -8.97 -12.55 9.28
N LEU A 176 -7.75 -13.10 9.19
CA LEU A 176 -6.65 -12.46 8.47
C LEU A 176 -6.94 -12.38 6.97
N ARG A 177 -7.00 -11.15 6.44
CA ARG A 177 -7.25 -10.84 5.03
C ARG A 177 -6.04 -10.20 4.35
N ARG A 178 -5.26 -9.42 5.10
CA ARG A 178 -4.06 -8.72 4.61
C ARG A 178 -2.80 -9.22 5.31
N LEU A 179 -1.80 -9.58 4.53
CA LEU A 179 -0.45 -9.91 5.00
C LEU A 179 0.56 -9.05 4.24
N ALA A 180 1.43 -8.37 4.98
CA ALA A 180 2.56 -7.63 4.41
C ALA A 180 3.87 -8.14 5.02
N LEU A 181 4.83 -8.50 4.18
CA LEU A 181 6.16 -8.98 4.55
C LEU A 181 7.19 -8.01 3.96
N GLY A 182 7.86 -7.26 4.84
CA GLY A 182 8.91 -6.31 4.48
C GLY A 182 10.32 -6.86 4.76
N SER A 183 11.25 -6.52 3.88
CA SER A 183 12.71 -6.77 3.95
C SER A 183 13.19 -8.21 3.69
N SER A 184 12.34 -9.23 3.82
CA SER A 184 12.61 -10.61 3.42
C SER A 184 11.29 -11.38 3.29
N VAL A 185 11.30 -12.51 2.58
CA VAL A 185 10.13 -13.38 2.46
C VAL A 185 10.44 -14.75 3.09
N PRO A 186 10.30 -14.89 4.41
CA PRO A 186 10.57 -16.16 5.08
C PRO A 186 9.49 -17.15 4.63
N CYS A 187 9.90 -18.15 3.84
CA CYS A 187 9.04 -19.25 3.40
C CYS A 187 8.44 -20.05 4.57
N LYS A 188 8.94 -19.83 5.80
CA LYS A 188 8.61 -20.56 7.02
C LYS A 188 7.59 -19.87 7.93
N ILE A 189 7.15 -18.64 7.66
CA ILE A 189 6.11 -18.02 8.50
C ILE A 189 4.76 -18.69 8.18
N PRO A 190 4.12 -19.39 9.13
CA PRO A 190 2.84 -20.01 8.90
C PRO A 190 1.73 -18.95 8.98
N PHE A 191 0.84 -18.92 8.00
CA PHE A 191 -0.33 -18.04 7.98
C PHE A 191 -1.49 -18.72 7.23
N PRO A 192 -2.75 -18.32 7.47
CA PRO A 192 -3.91 -18.93 6.84
C PRO A 192 -4.05 -18.47 5.38
N LYS A 193 -3.48 -19.24 4.45
CA LYS A 193 -3.39 -18.95 3.00
C LYS A 193 -4.76 -18.81 2.31
N ASN A 194 -5.72 -19.67 2.64
CA ASN A 194 -7.01 -19.78 1.92
C ASN A 194 -7.97 -18.60 2.12
N GLN A 195 -7.68 -17.69 3.03
CA GLN A 195 -8.59 -16.58 3.36
C GLN A 195 -7.97 -15.22 3.06
N LEU A 196 -6.71 -15.21 2.61
CA LEU A 196 -5.95 -14.03 2.30
C LEU A 196 -6.42 -13.40 0.98
N THR A 197 -6.74 -12.12 1.02
CA THR A 197 -7.22 -11.35 -0.14
C THR A 197 -6.22 -10.31 -0.60
N GLU A 198 -5.32 -9.88 0.30
CA GLU A 198 -4.28 -8.89 0.01
C GLU A 198 -2.91 -9.36 0.51
N LEU A 199 -1.92 -9.36 -0.38
CA LEU A 199 -0.54 -9.74 -0.08
C LEU A 199 0.39 -8.62 -0.52
N HIS A 200 1.29 -8.21 0.37
CA HIS A 200 2.38 -7.29 0.07
C HIS A 200 3.70 -7.99 0.34
N LEU A 201 4.55 -8.11 -0.68
CA LEU A 201 5.94 -8.54 -0.56
C LEU A 201 6.87 -7.38 -0.89
N GLY A 202 7.85 -7.10 -0.03
CA GLY A 202 8.70 -5.94 -0.19
C GLY A 202 10.15 -6.15 0.20
N ALA A 203 11.07 -5.47 -0.51
CA ALA A 203 12.49 -5.38 -0.17
C ALA A 203 13.22 -6.73 -0.02
N ALA A 204 12.74 -7.78 -0.68
CA ALA A 204 13.35 -9.11 -0.69
C ALA A 204 14.10 -9.38 -2.01
N PRO A 205 14.88 -10.47 -2.13
CA PRO A 205 15.39 -10.92 -3.42
C PRO A 205 14.28 -11.52 -4.31
N THR A 206 14.38 -11.34 -5.64
CA THR A 206 13.41 -11.90 -6.61
C THR A 206 13.22 -13.42 -6.46
N LEU A 207 14.30 -14.15 -6.15
CA LEU A 207 14.27 -15.59 -5.95
C LEU A 207 13.44 -16.01 -4.73
N GLU A 208 13.58 -15.32 -3.60
CA GLU A 208 12.80 -15.60 -2.38
C GLU A 208 11.31 -15.31 -2.62
N MET A 209 11.00 -14.19 -3.27
CA MET A 209 9.64 -13.86 -3.67
C MET A 209 9.06 -14.95 -4.59
N HIS A 210 9.85 -15.41 -5.58
CA HIS A 210 9.42 -16.47 -6.47
C HIS A 210 9.16 -17.78 -5.72
N GLN A 211 10.09 -18.23 -4.89
CA GLN A 211 9.94 -19.43 -4.08
C GLN A 211 8.72 -19.33 -3.17
N PHE A 212 8.52 -18.19 -2.52
CA PHE A 212 7.37 -17.96 -1.65
C PHE A 212 6.04 -18.06 -2.40
N LEU A 213 5.89 -17.35 -3.52
CA LEU A 213 4.65 -17.38 -4.30
C LEU A 213 4.35 -18.79 -4.86
N THR A 214 5.39 -19.57 -5.16
CA THR A 214 5.26 -20.96 -5.61
C THR A 214 4.90 -21.92 -4.46
N LEU A 215 5.51 -21.78 -3.28
CA LEU A 215 5.29 -22.65 -2.11
C LEU A 215 4.07 -22.26 -1.26
N CYS A 216 3.59 -21.02 -1.39
CA CYS A 216 2.50 -20.46 -0.62
C CYS A 216 1.37 -19.95 -1.54
N PRO A 217 0.66 -20.85 -2.25
CA PRO A 217 -0.45 -20.44 -3.10
C PRO A 217 -1.56 -19.81 -2.25
N CYS A 218 -1.98 -18.61 -2.64
CA CYS A 218 -3.07 -17.85 -2.01
C CYS A 218 -4.24 -17.79 -3.01
N PRO A 219 -5.15 -18.77 -3.01
CA PRO A 219 -6.11 -18.95 -4.11
C PRO A 219 -7.11 -17.79 -4.24
N HIS A 220 -7.43 -17.10 -3.15
CA HIS A 220 -8.41 -15.99 -3.13
C HIS A 220 -7.77 -14.60 -3.19
N LEU A 221 -6.51 -14.51 -3.63
CA LEU A 221 -5.78 -13.26 -3.68
C LEU A 221 -6.38 -12.31 -4.72
N THR A 222 -6.79 -11.12 -4.26
CA THR A 222 -7.40 -10.07 -5.10
C THR A 222 -6.47 -8.88 -5.31
N ARG A 223 -5.54 -8.63 -4.38
CA ARG A 223 -4.54 -7.56 -4.46
C ARG A 223 -3.16 -8.11 -4.15
N LEU A 224 -2.21 -7.86 -5.06
CA LEU A 224 -0.80 -8.18 -4.88
C LEU A 224 0.02 -6.89 -5.00
N THR A 225 0.79 -6.58 -3.97
CA THR A 225 1.72 -5.46 -3.96
C THR A 225 3.15 -5.99 -3.88
N LEU A 226 3.98 -5.57 -4.82
CA LEU A 226 5.37 -5.98 -4.97
C LEU A 226 6.23 -4.71 -4.90
N THR A 227 6.87 -4.45 -3.76
CA THR A 227 7.78 -3.30 -3.57
C THR A 227 9.25 -3.72 -3.78
N PRO A 228 10.15 -2.79 -4.13
CA PRO A 228 11.36 -3.07 -4.93
C PRO A 228 12.20 -4.24 -4.41
N PHE A 229 12.52 -5.16 -5.30
CA PHE A 229 13.36 -6.34 -5.04
C PHE A 229 14.77 -6.11 -5.55
N TYR A 230 15.77 -6.68 -4.88
CA TYR A 230 17.15 -6.64 -5.39
C TYR A 230 17.35 -7.80 -6.38
N PRO A 231 17.85 -7.56 -7.59
CA PRO A 231 18.10 -8.62 -8.56
C PRO A 231 19.26 -9.50 -8.06
N LEU A 232 18.97 -10.74 -7.66
CA LEU A 232 19.98 -11.79 -7.65
C LEU A 232 19.98 -12.43 -9.04
N LYS A 233 21.16 -12.63 -9.63
CA LYS A 233 21.31 -13.36 -10.90
C LYS A 233 20.54 -14.68 -10.78
N LEU A 234 19.41 -14.79 -11.46
CA LEU A 234 18.71 -16.06 -11.63
C LEU A 234 19.57 -16.91 -12.59
N PRO A 235 20.20 -18.02 -12.13
CA PRO A 235 21.05 -18.85 -12.99
C PRO A 235 20.24 -19.60 -14.07
N SER A 236 18.92 -19.71 -13.89
CA SER A 236 17.93 -20.20 -14.82
C SER A 236 16.62 -19.43 -14.61
N LEU A 237 15.87 -19.15 -15.68
CA LEU A 237 14.55 -18.52 -15.57
C LEU A 237 13.65 -19.44 -14.70
N PRO A 238 13.07 -18.94 -13.60
CA PRO A 238 12.15 -19.72 -12.78
C PRO A 238 10.95 -20.18 -13.60
N GLN A 239 10.29 -21.25 -13.15
CA GLN A 239 9.01 -21.65 -13.75
C GLN A 239 7.99 -20.51 -13.57
N PRO A 240 7.09 -20.28 -14.54
CA PRO A 240 6.01 -19.31 -14.37
C PRO A 240 5.15 -19.64 -13.15
N PHE A 241 4.61 -18.62 -12.50
CA PHE A 241 3.67 -18.79 -11.40
C PHE A 241 2.37 -19.45 -11.88
N PRO A 242 1.69 -20.20 -10.99
CA PRO A 242 0.31 -20.60 -11.25
C PRO A 242 -0.56 -19.37 -11.58
N PRO A 243 -1.49 -19.48 -12.54
CA PRO A 243 -2.37 -18.37 -12.90
C PRO A 243 -3.15 -17.83 -11.70
N MET A 244 -3.06 -16.53 -11.45
CA MET A 244 -3.73 -15.86 -10.35
C MET A 244 -5.15 -15.45 -10.78
N MET A 245 -6.06 -16.44 -10.79
CA MET A 245 -7.41 -16.31 -11.38
C MET A 245 -8.29 -15.24 -10.74
N HIS A 246 -8.02 -14.85 -9.50
CA HIS A 246 -8.82 -13.86 -8.75
C HIS A 246 -8.13 -12.51 -8.57
N LEU A 247 -6.90 -12.34 -9.10
CA LEU A 247 -6.13 -11.12 -8.91
C LEU A 247 -6.76 -9.97 -9.70
N GLN A 248 -7.23 -8.95 -9.00
CA GLN A 248 -7.88 -7.76 -9.57
C GLN A 248 -6.96 -6.54 -9.56
N THR A 249 -6.06 -6.43 -8.57
CA THR A 249 -5.14 -5.31 -8.46
C THR A 249 -3.70 -5.78 -8.30
N LEU A 250 -2.81 -5.30 -9.17
CA LEU A 250 -1.38 -5.53 -9.10
C LEU A 250 -0.66 -4.18 -8.93
N VAL A 251 0.11 -4.05 -7.86
CA VAL A 251 0.93 -2.86 -7.58
C VAL A 251 2.39 -3.25 -7.65
N LEU A 252 3.15 -2.60 -8.52
CA LEU A 252 4.58 -2.83 -8.74
C LEU A 252 5.33 -1.54 -8.39
N ALA A 253 6.04 -1.52 -7.26
CA ALA A 253 6.87 -0.39 -6.85
C ALA A 253 8.36 -0.69 -7.07
N ILE A 254 9.09 0.31 -7.57
CA ILE A 254 10.44 0.15 -8.14
C ILE A 254 11.38 1.18 -7.53
N ARG A 255 12.60 0.75 -7.18
CA ARG A 255 13.67 1.58 -6.61
C ARG A 255 14.84 1.66 -7.59
N ASP A 256 15.42 2.85 -7.61
CA ASP A 256 16.41 3.32 -8.57
C ASP A 256 17.76 2.63 -8.40
N GLY A 257 18.57 2.63 -9.47
CA GLY A 257 20.00 2.31 -9.41
C GLY A 257 20.40 0.85 -9.62
N TYR A 258 19.44 -0.05 -9.87
CA TYR A 258 19.75 -1.46 -10.20
C TYR A 258 19.81 -1.66 -11.71
N SER A 259 20.89 -2.27 -12.19
CA SER A 259 21.17 -2.53 -13.62
C SER A 259 20.21 -3.53 -14.27
N ARG A 260 19.40 -4.26 -13.48
CA ARG A 260 18.33 -5.15 -13.93
C ARG A 260 17.02 -4.76 -13.25
N ASN A 261 15.99 -4.54 -14.06
CA ASN A 261 14.66 -4.17 -13.57
C ASN A 261 13.90 -5.46 -13.17
N PRO A 262 13.69 -5.74 -11.87
CA PRO A 262 13.03 -6.97 -11.41
C PRO A 262 11.56 -7.05 -11.87
N VAL A 263 10.96 -5.93 -12.28
CA VAL A 263 9.59 -5.92 -12.83
C VAL A 263 9.48 -6.74 -14.10
N ILE A 264 10.51 -6.77 -14.95
CA ILE A 264 10.49 -7.55 -16.19
C ILE A 264 10.40 -9.04 -15.85
N GLU A 265 11.27 -9.49 -14.94
CA GLU A 265 11.31 -10.88 -14.47
C GLU A 265 9.98 -11.27 -13.82
N VAL A 266 9.40 -10.40 -12.99
CA VAL A 266 8.12 -10.63 -12.32
C VAL A 266 6.95 -10.70 -13.31
N LEU A 267 6.89 -9.77 -14.26
CA LEU A 267 5.86 -9.77 -15.30
C LEU A 267 5.97 -11.03 -16.15
N ASP A 268 7.18 -11.49 -16.47
CA ASP A 268 7.45 -12.72 -17.24
C ASP A 268 6.95 -14.00 -16.58
N LEU A 269 6.86 -14.00 -15.25
CA LEU A 269 6.43 -15.14 -14.47
C LEU A 269 4.92 -15.10 -14.13
N LEU A 270 4.26 -13.94 -14.24
CA LEU A 270 2.86 -13.78 -13.82
C LEU A 270 1.86 -13.97 -14.96
N ALA A 271 0.76 -14.65 -14.65
CA ALA A 271 -0.47 -14.66 -15.43
C ALA A 271 -1.64 -14.28 -14.51
N ALA A 272 -2.35 -13.19 -14.82
CA ALA A 272 -3.43 -12.64 -14.00
C ALA A 272 -4.66 -12.28 -14.86
N PRO A 273 -5.52 -13.26 -15.20
CA PRO A 273 -6.59 -13.07 -16.17
C PRO A 273 -7.72 -12.14 -15.73
N SER A 274 -7.90 -11.95 -14.42
CA SER A 274 -8.94 -11.10 -13.86
C SER A 274 -8.45 -9.70 -13.49
N LEU A 275 -7.26 -9.29 -13.96
CA LEU A 275 -6.63 -8.05 -13.55
C LEU A 275 -7.42 -6.83 -14.05
N GLN A 276 -7.80 -5.94 -13.13
CA GLN A 276 -8.58 -4.73 -13.39
C GLN A 276 -7.77 -3.45 -13.20
N ASN A 277 -6.85 -3.46 -12.23
CA ASN A 277 -6.01 -2.33 -11.87
C ASN A 277 -4.54 -2.74 -11.91
N LEU A 278 -3.74 -2.00 -12.67
CA LEU A 278 -2.29 -2.10 -12.66
C LEU A 278 -1.70 -0.76 -12.25
N GLU A 279 -0.96 -0.76 -11.15
CA GLU A 279 -0.27 0.40 -10.62
C GLU A 279 1.24 0.16 -10.71
N VAL A 280 1.94 0.98 -11.48
CA VAL A 280 3.41 0.91 -11.57
C VAL A 280 4.01 2.19 -11.01
N VAL A 281 4.75 2.06 -9.91
CA VAL A 281 5.29 3.18 -9.14
C VAL A 281 6.81 3.17 -9.14
N GLY A 282 7.43 4.07 -9.91
CA GLY A 282 8.89 4.25 -9.92
C GLY A 282 9.35 5.47 -9.11
N ILE A 283 10.46 5.34 -8.36
CA ILE A 283 11.01 6.45 -7.57
C ILE A 283 12.00 7.34 -8.35
N ARG A 284 12.68 6.85 -9.39
CA ARG A 284 13.38 7.50 -10.53
C ARG A 284 13.83 6.42 -11.54
N GLU A 285 13.99 6.82 -12.81
CA GLU A 285 14.58 6.01 -13.90
C GLU A 285 13.88 4.67 -14.18
N PHE A 286 12.68 4.76 -14.74
CA PHE A 286 11.92 3.60 -15.18
C PHE A 286 12.12 3.31 -16.68
N ARG A 287 12.41 2.04 -17.01
CA ARG A 287 12.20 1.47 -18.34
C ARG A 287 11.31 0.24 -18.21
N LEU A 288 10.02 0.35 -18.52
CA LEU A 288 9.22 -0.82 -18.92
C LEU A 288 9.65 -1.12 -20.35
N PRO A 289 10.23 -2.30 -20.66
CA PRO A 289 10.32 -2.73 -22.04
C PRO A 289 8.89 -3.01 -22.51
N PRO A 290 8.42 -2.37 -23.61
CA PRO A 290 7.08 -2.63 -24.14
C PRO A 290 6.83 -4.13 -24.39
N GLN A 291 7.86 -4.85 -24.83
CA GLN A 291 7.82 -6.29 -25.10
C GLN A 291 7.48 -7.15 -23.87
N ALA A 292 8.02 -6.81 -22.69
CA ALA A 292 7.75 -7.56 -21.46
C ALA A 292 6.32 -7.34 -20.97
N PHE A 293 5.83 -6.10 -21.11
CA PHE A 293 4.46 -5.75 -20.79
C PHE A 293 3.47 -6.37 -21.77
N GLU A 294 3.78 -6.36 -23.07
CA GLU A 294 3.01 -7.02 -24.12
C GLU A 294 2.96 -8.54 -23.90
N ALA A 295 4.09 -9.16 -23.58
CA ALA A 295 4.15 -10.58 -23.25
C ALA A 295 3.30 -10.91 -22.01
N PHE A 296 3.29 -10.05 -21.00
CA PHE A 296 2.44 -10.20 -19.81
C PHE A 296 0.95 -10.08 -20.13
N VAL A 297 0.58 -9.09 -20.94
CA VAL A 297 -0.79 -8.90 -21.41
C VAL A 297 -1.25 -10.15 -22.18
N ARG A 298 -0.41 -10.67 -23.07
CA ARG A 298 -0.70 -11.89 -23.83
C ARG A 298 -0.86 -13.12 -22.94
N ARG A 299 0.04 -13.33 -21.97
CA ARG A 299 -0.05 -14.46 -21.01
C ARG A 299 -1.30 -14.38 -20.14
N SER A 300 -1.66 -13.18 -19.70
CA SER A 300 -2.79 -12.96 -18.81
C SER A 300 -4.14 -12.96 -19.55
N GLY A 301 -4.18 -12.66 -20.85
CA GLY A 301 -5.38 -12.67 -21.69
C GLY A 301 -5.61 -13.94 -22.52
N CYS A 302 -4.84 -15.01 -22.31
CA CYS A 302 -4.91 -16.22 -23.15
C CYS A 302 -6.17 -17.07 -22.87
N THR A 303 -7.25 -16.79 -23.61
CA THR A 303 -8.14 -17.82 -24.17
C THR A 303 -7.94 -17.85 -25.69
N LEU A 304 -6.89 -18.56 -26.14
CA LEU A 304 -6.60 -19.06 -27.50
C LEU A 304 -6.90 -18.18 -28.75
N GLN A 305 -5.84 -17.98 -29.55
CA GLN A 305 -5.77 -17.74 -31.01
C GLN A 305 -5.84 -16.31 -31.61
N SER A 306 -6.08 -15.25 -30.84
CA SER A 306 -5.80 -13.89 -31.30
C SER A 306 -5.27 -13.02 -30.17
N LEU A 307 -4.60 -11.92 -30.52
CA LEU A 307 -3.96 -10.96 -29.61
C LEU A 307 -5.04 -10.18 -28.82
N THR A 308 -5.89 -10.85 -28.05
CA THR A 308 -6.85 -10.19 -27.17
C THR A 308 -6.10 -9.60 -25.98
N ALA A 309 -5.87 -8.29 -26.08
CA ALA A 309 -5.51 -7.42 -24.98
C ALA A 309 -6.33 -7.71 -23.71
N LEU A 310 -5.75 -7.48 -22.52
CA LEU A 310 -6.41 -7.65 -21.22
C LEU A 310 -7.78 -6.95 -21.20
N PRO A 311 -8.90 -7.67 -21.38
CA PRO A 311 -10.20 -7.03 -21.58
C PRO A 311 -10.78 -6.51 -20.25
N SER A 312 -10.24 -6.95 -19.12
CA SER A 312 -10.67 -6.54 -17.78
C SER A 312 -9.98 -5.29 -17.25
N LEU A 313 -8.83 -4.88 -17.82
CA LEU A 313 -8.05 -3.78 -17.26
C LEU A 313 -8.70 -2.43 -17.61
N THR A 314 -9.22 -1.74 -16.59
CA THR A 314 -9.98 -0.49 -16.75
C THR A 314 -9.24 0.73 -16.23
N ARG A 315 -8.28 0.54 -15.31
CA ARG A 315 -7.48 1.61 -14.72
C ARG A 315 -5.99 1.31 -14.80
N LEU A 316 -5.24 2.28 -15.31
CA LEU A 316 -3.77 2.25 -15.34
C LEU A 316 -3.22 3.47 -14.60
N VAL A 317 -2.33 3.23 -13.64
CA VAL A 317 -1.61 4.30 -12.92
C VAL A 317 -0.12 4.18 -13.26
N VAL A 318 0.45 5.26 -13.82
CA VAL A 318 1.88 5.33 -14.16
C VAL A 318 2.51 6.49 -13.40
N VAL A 319 3.41 6.17 -12.47
CA VAL A 319 4.22 7.16 -11.76
C VAL A 319 5.65 7.08 -12.27
N ALA A 320 6.08 8.11 -12.99
CA ALA A 320 7.39 8.15 -13.64
C ALA A 320 8.16 9.43 -13.23
N ARG A 321 9.42 9.27 -12.79
CA ARG A 321 10.26 10.38 -12.31
C ARG A 321 11.62 10.37 -13.03
N GLY A 322 12.11 11.54 -13.44
CA GLY A 322 13.40 11.73 -14.14
C GLY A 322 13.26 12.05 -15.64
N SER A 323 14.37 12.41 -16.30
CA SER A 323 14.41 12.76 -17.74
C SER A 323 14.18 11.56 -18.66
N ASP A 324 14.72 10.39 -18.30
CA ASP A 324 14.60 9.14 -19.06
C ASP A 324 13.18 8.54 -19.03
N ALA A 325 12.37 8.93 -18.04
CA ALA A 325 11.00 8.49 -17.89
C ALA A 325 10.10 8.92 -19.06
N MET A 326 10.42 10.02 -19.74
CA MET A 326 9.63 10.53 -20.86
C MET A 326 9.58 9.55 -22.02
N ARG A 327 10.69 8.87 -22.33
CA ARG A 327 10.72 7.86 -23.39
C ARG A 327 9.84 6.65 -23.07
N ALA A 328 9.88 6.16 -21.83
CA ALA A 328 9.04 5.05 -21.41
C ALA A 328 7.56 5.42 -21.41
N VAL A 329 7.21 6.62 -20.95
CA VAL A 329 5.85 7.15 -21.02
C VAL A 329 5.38 7.27 -22.47
N GLY A 330 6.21 7.80 -23.39
CA GLY A 330 5.89 7.85 -24.82
C GLY A 330 5.60 6.48 -25.42
N LEU A 331 6.43 5.48 -25.14
CA LEU A 331 6.19 4.10 -25.60
C LEU A 331 4.88 3.51 -25.07
N ILE A 332 4.59 3.70 -23.77
CA ILE A 332 3.32 3.26 -23.18
C ILE A 332 2.16 3.97 -23.88
N LEU A 333 2.22 5.30 -24.03
CA LEU A 333 1.19 6.07 -24.72
C LEU A 333 0.99 5.60 -26.17
N GLY A 334 2.08 5.32 -26.88
CA GLY A 334 2.06 4.73 -28.22
C GLY A 334 1.32 3.39 -28.26
N SER A 335 1.60 2.47 -27.33
CA SER A 335 0.89 1.19 -27.22
C SER A 335 -0.58 1.32 -26.79
N LEU A 336 -0.96 2.43 -26.14
CA LEU A 336 -2.33 2.75 -25.78
C LEU A 336 -3.07 3.50 -26.89
N THR A 337 -2.38 4.05 -27.87
CA THR A 337 -2.99 4.85 -28.95
C THR A 337 -3.68 3.93 -29.94
N LEU A 338 -4.92 4.28 -30.30
CA LEU A 338 -5.62 3.62 -31.41
C LEU A 338 -5.02 4.17 -32.72
N GLN A 339 -4.21 3.38 -33.43
CA GLN A 339 -3.56 3.84 -34.67
C GLN A 339 -4.48 3.74 -35.89
N ALA A 340 -5.32 2.70 -35.95
CA ALA A 340 -6.31 2.49 -37.01
C ALA A 340 -7.59 1.87 -36.44
N PRO A 341 -8.75 1.99 -37.14
CA PRO A 341 -10.02 1.43 -36.67
C PRO A 341 -10.02 -0.10 -36.51
N ASP A 342 -9.12 -0.81 -37.20
CA ASP A 342 -9.00 -2.26 -37.12
C ASP A 342 -7.84 -2.72 -36.21
N ASP A 343 -7.05 -1.77 -35.71
CA ASP A 343 -5.89 -2.05 -34.85
C ASP A 343 -6.32 -2.09 -33.37
N GLN A 344 -6.01 -3.19 -32.70
CA GLN A 344 -6.36 -3.34 -31.28
C GLN A 344 -5.24 -2.77 -30.42
N PRO A 345 -5.47 -1.64 -29.74
CA PRO A 345 -4.48 -1.07 -28.85
C PRO A 345 -4.33 -1.97 -27.62
N LEU A 346 -3.19 -1.87 -26.93
CA LEU A 346 -2.81 -2.83 -25.88
C LEU A 346 -3.81 -2.94 -24.72
N LEU A 347 -4.59 -1.89 -24.46
CA LEU A 347 -5.65 -1.84 -23.45
C LEU A 347 -6.95 -1.27 -24.05
N PRO A 348 -7.79 -2.07 -24.73
CA PRO A 348 -8.97 -1.58 -25.42
C PRO A 348 -10.07 -1.16 -24.43
N LYS A 349 -10.13 -1.72 -23.22
CA LYS A 349 -11.13 -1.41 -22.20
C LYS A 349 -10.69 -0.39 -21.15
N LEU A 350 -9.60 0.34 -21.40
CA LEU A 350 -9.10 1.40 -20.51
C LEU A 350 -10.11 2.55 -20.40
N VAL A 351 -10.57 2.85 -19.18
CA VAL A 351 -11.53 3.92 -18.88
C VAL A 351 -10.88 5.06 -18.10
N SER A 352 -9.88 4.74 -17.27
CA SER A 352 -9.18 5.69 -16.41
C SER A 352 -7.67 5.58 -16.58
N LEU A 353 -7.02 6.71 -16.81
CA LEU A 353 -5.56 6.83 -16.85
C LEU A 353 -5.09 7.86 -15.82
N GLU A 354 -4.13 7.47 -14.98
CA GLU A 354 -3.50 8.36 -14.02
C GLU A 354 -2.00 8.43 -14.31
N LEU A 355 -1.49 9.65 -14.51
CA LEU A 355 -0.10 9.91 -14.87
C LEU A 355 0.51 10.86 -13.85
N GLN A 356 1.61 10.45 -13.24
CA GLN A 356 2.44 11.31 -12.42
C GLN A 356 3.82 11.42 -13.03
N THR A 357 4.11 12.55 -13.70
CA THR A 357 5.35 12.75 -14.46
C THR A 357 6.02 14.10 -14.17
N ALA A 358 7.31 14.20 -14.53
CA ALA A 358 8.10 15.44 -14.43
C ALA A 358 7.58 16.54 -15.38
N SER A 359 7.05 16.14 -16.53
CA SER A 359 6.41 17.00 -17.52
C SER A 359 5.39 16.17 -18.30
N LEU A 360 4.40 16.83 -18.92
CA LEU A 360 3.43 16.15 -19.78
C LEU A 360 4.11 15.72 -21.08
N HIS A 361 3.91 14.46 -21.47
CA HIS A 361 4.41 13.94 -22.73
C HIS A 361 3.59 14.50 -23.91
N PRO A 362 4.22 14.94 -25.01
CA PRO A 362 3.50 15.55 -26.14
C PRO A 362 2.45 14.62 -26.77
N GLU A 363 2.72 13.31 -26.81
CA GLU A 363 1.81 12.30 -27.37
C GLU A 363 0.59 11.99 -26.48
N LEU A 364 0.51 12.55 -25.26
CA LEU A 364 -0.62 12.29 -24.37
C LEU A 364 -1.93 12.78 -24.98
N ALA A 365 -1.93 13.98 -25.56
CA ALA A 365 -3.11 14.56 -26.17
C ALA A 365 -3.61 13.73 -27.36
N SER A 366 -2.70 13.27 -28.24
CA SER A 366 -3.04 12.44 -29.38
C SER A 366 -3.57 11.06 -28.96
N MET A 367 -2.96 10.44 -27.94
CA MET A 367 -3.45 9.17 -27.40
C MET A 367 -4.88 9.33 -26.84
N VAL A 368 -5.11 10.36 -26.02
CA VAL A 368 -6.43 10.65 -25.43
C VAL A 368 -7.47 10.90 -26.53
N GLN A 369 -7.13 11.72 -27.53
CA GLN A 369 -8.03 12.03 -28.64
C GLN A 369 -8.41 10.79 -29.44
N SER A 370 -7.46 9.88 -29.69
CA SER A 370 -7.70 8.59 -30.37
C SER A 370 -8.73 7.71 -29.65
N ARG A 371 -8.91 7.91 -28.34
CA ARG A 371 -9.82 7.13 -27.48
C ARG A 371 -11.15 7.83 -27.19
N LEU A 372 -11.35 9.08 -27.62
CA LEU A 372 -12.60 9.83 -27.41
C LEU A 372 -13.51 9.80 -28.63
N GLY A 373 -12.94 9.78 -29.84
CA GLY A 373 -13.67 10.01 -31.09
C GLY A 373 -14.41 8.81 -31.69
N HIS A 374 -14.18 7.58 -31.21
CA HIS A 374 -14.71 6.38 -31.84
C HIS A 374 -15.65 5.61 -30.90
N ASP A 375 -16.87 5.32 -31.35
CA ASP A 375 -17.81 4.40 -30.68
C ASP A 375 -17.59 2.97 -31.21
N LEU A 376 -16.48 2.37 -30.79
CA LEU A 376 -16.14 0.99 -31.12
C LEU A 376 -16.64 0.06 -30.01
N PRO A 377 -17.45 -0.98 -30.30
CA PRO A 377 -18.02 -1.85 -29.26
C PRO A 377 -16.97 -2.60 -28.42
N TRP A 378 -15.79 -2.82 -28.99
CA TRP A 378 -14.67 -3.49 -28.35
C TRP A 378 -13.69 -2.51 -27.65
N CYS A 379 -13.69 -1.21 -27.99
CA CYS A 379 -12.82 -0.20 -27.38
C CYS A 379 -13.62 0.80 -26.52
N SER A 380 -13.37 0.81 -25.21
CA SER A 380 -13.99 1.77 -24.30
C SER A 380 -13.45 3.19 -24.52
N LYS A 381 -14.34 4.17 -24.44
CA LYS A 381 -13.97 5.58 -24.37
C LYS A 381 -13.24 5.88 -23.07
N LEU A 382 -12.14 6.62 -23.14
CA LEU A 382 -11.44 7.13 -21.96
C LEU A 382 -12.33 8.17 -21.28
N LYS A 383 -12.69 7.96 -20.01
CA LYS A 383 -13.59 8.86 -19.26
C LYS A 383 -12.86 9.72 -18.23
N THR A 384 -11.73 9.23 -17.72
CA THR A 384 -11.02 9.90 -16.63
C THR A 384 -9.54 9.98 -16.92
N LEU A 385 -8.98 11.18 -16.83
CA LEU A 385 -7.55 11.43 -16.90
C LEU A 385 -7.11 12.22 -15.65
N ILE A 386 -6.25 11.62 -14.84
CA ILE A 386 -5.67 12.27 -13.67
C ILE A 386 -4.21 12.58 -13.97
N VAL A 387 -3.81 13.84 -13.81
CA VAL A 387 -2.44 14.29 -14.06
C VAL A 387 -1.85 14.91 -12.80
N HIS A 388 -0.70 14.40 -12.39
CA HIS A 388 0.13 14.94 -11.33
C HIS A 388 1.41 15.56 -11.91
N ASP A 389 1.37 16.83 -12.29
CA ASP A 389 2.48 17.59 -12.90
C ASP A 389 2.82 18.88 -12.12
N SER A 390 3.89 19.58 -12.52
CA SER A 390 4.16 20.95 -12.08
C SER A 390 3.40 21.93 -12.98
N PRO A 391 2.95 23.09 -12.46
CA PRO A 391 2.10 24.04 -13.18
C PRO A 391 2.71 24.68 -14.44
N GLU A 392 3.96 24.40 -14.78
CA GLU A 392 4.75 25.08 -15.82
C GLU A 392 4.46 24.63 -17.27
N ASN A 393 3.45 23.80 -17.53
CA ASN A 393 3.26 23.14 -18.83
C ASN A 393 2.00 23.59 -19.59
N ASP A 394 1.99 24.86 -20.04
CA ASP A 394 0.80 25.54 -20.57
C ASP A 394 0.27 25.05 -21.93
N ALA A 395 1.12 24.48 -22.80
CA ALA A 395 0.70 24.09 -24.16
C ALA A 395 -0.07 22.76 -24.19
N ALA A 396 0.48 21.71 -23.57
CA ALA A 396 -0.17 20.40 -23.48
C ALA A 396 -1.46 20.45 -22.65
N ARG A 397 -1.49 21.26 -21.58
CA ARG A 397 -2.68 21.51 -20.78
C ARG A 397 -3.80 22.16 -21.60
N ARG A 398 -3.47 23.11 -22.48
CA ARG A 398 -4.46 23.75 -23.37
C ARG A 398 -5.07 22.73 -24.34
N GLN A 399 -4.26 21.86 -24.93
CA GLN A 399 -4.76 20.79 -25.80
C GLN A 399 -5.65 19.81 -25.04
N LEU A 400 -5.24 19.37 -23.84
CA LEU A 400 -6.03 18.45 -23.03
C LEU A 400 -7.36 19.06 -22.57
N ARG A 401 -7.38 20.33 -22.14
CA ARG A 401 -8.62 21.03 -21.76
C ARG A 401 -9.62 21.12 -22.91
N SER A 402 -9.14 21.27 -24.15
CA SER A 402 -10.04 21.28 -25.32
C SER A 402 -10.79 19.95 -25.52
N LEU A 403 -10.26 18.86 -24.96
CA LEU A 403 -10.83 17.51 -25.04
C LEU A 403 -11.86 17.21 -23.93
N GLU A 404 -12.01 18.07 -22.91
CA GLU A 404 -13.03 17.91 -21.85
C GLU A 404 -14.46 17.93 -22.42
N ASN A 405 -14.66 18.69 -23.50
CA ASN A 405 -15.94 18.78 -24.21
C ASN A 405 -16.39 17.44 -24.83
N GLY A 406 -15.49 16.46 -24.94
CA GLY A 406 -15.77 15.11 -25.46
C GLY A 406 -16.26 14.10 -24.39
N GLY A 407 -16.60 14.56 -23.19
CA GLY A 407 -17.04 13.69 -22.08
C GLY A 407 -15.89 13.11 -21.24
N LEU A 408 -14.68 13.67 -21.38
CA LEU A 408 -13.51 13.35 -20.57
C LEU A 408 -13.47 14.22 -19.31
N SER A 409 -13.38 13.61 -18.13
CA SER A 409 -13.08 14.32 -16.89
C SER A 409 -11.56 14.36 -16.68
N ILE A 410 -10.99 15.57 -16.65
CA ILE A 410 -9.56 15.79 -16.38
C ILE A 410 -9.39 16.39 -14.99
N SER A 411 -8.55 15.77 -14.16
CA SER A 411 -8.20 16.27 -12.83
C SER A 411 -6.72 16.55 -12.74
N TYR A 412 -6.36 17.80 -12.44
CA TYR A 412 -4.99 18.20 -12.15
C TYR A 412 -4.78 18.20 -10.64
N LEU A 413 -3.94 17.29 -10.17
CA LEU A 413 -3.61 17.18 -8.76
C LEU A 413 -2.16 17.60 -8.53
N PRO A 414 -1.84 18.21 -7.38
CA PRO A 414 -0.44 18.45 -7.04
C PRO A 414 0.32 17.13 -7.06
N ARG A 415 1.61 17.18 -7.43
CA ARG A 415 2.47 16.00 -7.34
C ARG A 415 2.39 15.42 -5.95
N LEU A 416 1.94 14.17 -5.85
CA LEU A 416 2.01 13.43 -4.61
C LEU A 416 3.48 13.45 -4.16
N LYS A 417 3.76 14.10 -3.03
CA LYS A 417 4.91 13.75 -2.21
C LYS A 417 4.61 12.31 -1.84
N ALA A 418 5.19 11.37 -2.57
CA ALA A 418 5.17 9.98 -2.19
C ALA A 418 5.54 9.98 -0.72
N SER A 419 4.59 9.63 0.14
CA SER A 419 4.96 9.20 1.48
C SER A 419 5.90 8.04 1.22
N LYS A 420 7.22 8.29 1.34
CA LYS A 420 8.22 7.23 1.24
C LYS A 420 7.81 6.09 2.19
N ALA A 421 7.14 6.41 3.29
CA ALA A 421 6.61 5.45 4.24
C ALA A 421 5.44 4.57 3.73
N ALA A 422 4.68 4.95 2.69
CA ALA A 422 3.58 4.12 2.14
C ALA A 422 4.03 3.20 1.00
N LEU A 423 5.07 3.61 0.24
CA LEU A 423 5.61 2.87 -0.91
C LEU A 423 6.82 1.99 -0.57
N PHE A 424 7.51 2.30 0.52
CA PHE A 424 8.69 1.57 1.00
C PHE A 424 8.47 1.00 2.41
N ILE A 425 7.26 0.50 2.67
CA ILE A 425 6.92 -0.18 3.93
C ILE A 425 7.90 -1.30 4.21
#